data_AF-A0A3S0D9X2-F1
#
_entry.id   AF-A0A3S0D9X2-F1
#
_cell.length_a   1.000
_cell.length_b   1.000
_cell.length_c   1.000
_cell.angle_alpha   90.00
_cell.angle_beta   90.00
_cell.angle_gamma   90.00
#
_symmetry.space_group_name_H-M   'P 1'
#
loop_
_entity.id
_entity.type
_entity.pdbx_description
1 polymer ?
#
loop_
_entity_poly.entity_id
_entity_poly.type
_entity_poly.pdbx_seq_one_letter_code
_entity_poly.pdbx_strand_id
1 'polypeptide(L)' 'MSDHEPYQITEEDIQKVITYLEIHDPKNADRDYAIQFIEAMQIKGNEIARSDEALAEAIRDYTKKND' A
#
# COMPACT_ATOMS: atom_id res chain seq x y z
N MET A 1 -19.95 17.84 8.76
CA MET A 1 -19.53 16.45 9.02
C MET A 1 -18.78 16.05 7.77
N SER A 2 -17.49 15.77 7.87
CA SER A 2 -16.69 15.41 6.69
C SER A 2 -17.01 13.96 6.38
N ASP A 3 -17.88 13.73 5.40
CA ASP A 3 -18.15 12.43 4.79
C ASP A 3 -16.88 11.97 4.07
N HIS A 4 -15.87 11.54 4.82
CA HIS A 4 -14.80 10.71 4.26
C HIS A 4 -15.41 9.33 4.07
N GLU A 5 -15.91 9.07 2.87
CA GLU A 5 -16.22 7.69 2.48
C GLU A 5 -14.98 6.82 2.77
N PRO A 6 -15.16 5.63 3.36
CA PRO A 6 -14.04 4.71 3.58
C PRO A 6 -13.37 4.46 2.23
N TYR A 7 -12.06 4.67 2.15
CA TYR A 7 -11.31 4.43 0.93
C TYR A 7 -11.56 2.98 0.50
N GLN A 8 -12.20 2.82 -0.66
CA GLN A 8 -12.43 1.50 -1.23
C GLN A 8 -11.15 1.04 -1.91
N ILE A 9 -10.59 -0.06 -1.42
CA ILE A 9 -9.44 -0.70 -2.06
C ILE A 9 -9.88 -1.17 -3.43
N THR A 10 -9.29 -0.59 -4.48
CA THR A 10 -9.57 -0.98 -5.85
C THR A 10 -8.58 -2.04 -6.33
N GLU A 11 -8.97 -2.82 -7.34
CA GLU A 11 -8.05 -3.73 -8.04
C GLU A 11 -6.84 -2.99 -8.63
N GLU A 12 -7.00 -1.72 -9.03
CA GLU A 12 -5.90 -0.90 -9.53
C GLU A 12 -4.86 -0.62 -8.44
N ASP A 13 -5.30 -0.34 -7.22
CA ASP A 13 -4.39 -0.10 -6.08
C ASP A 13 -3.64 -1.37 -5.70
N ILE A 14 -4.35 -2.50 -5.66
CA ILE A 14 -3.76 -3.81 -5.41
C ILE A 14 -2.68 -4.10 -6.46
N GLN A 15 -2.99 -3.91 -7.75
CA GLN A 15 -2.04 -4.19 -8.82
C GLN A 15 -0.83 -3.25 -8.80
N LYS A 16 -1.01 -1.96 -8.46
CA LYS A 16 0.11 -1.03 -8.28
C LYS A 16 1.04 -1.49 -7.16
N VAL A 17 0.47 -1.87 -6.02
CA VAL A 17 1.24 -2.36 -4.88
C VAL A 17 1.97 -3.66 -5.22
N ILE A 18 1.30 -4.63 -5.86
CA ILE A 18 1.93 -5.88 -6.33
C ILE A 18 3.09 -5.57 -7.27
N THR A 19 2.87 -4.76 -8.30
CA THR A 19 3.91 -4.40 -9.30
C THR A 19 5.12 -3.76 -8.62
N TYR A 20 4.87 -2.94 -7.60
CA TYR A 20 5.95 -2.34 -6.82
C TYR A 20 6.69 -3.38 -5.97
N LEU A 21 5.95 -4.26 -5.29
CA LEU A 21 6.52 -5.34 -4.48
C LEU A 21 7.33 -6.30 -5.35
N GLU A 22 6.94 -6.61 -6.59
CA GLU A 22 7.75 -7.43 -7.50
C GLU A 22 9.18 -6.88 -7.71
N ILE A 23 9.34 -5.56 -7.67
CA ILE A 23 10.64 -4.90 -7.88
C ILE A 23 11.43 -4.79 -6.56
N HIS A 24 10.76 -4.51 -5.45
CA HIS A 24 11.42 -4.12 -4.19
C HIS A 24 11.35 -5.19 -3.08
N ASP A 25 10.32 -6.03 -3.08
CA ASP A 25 10.09 -7.10 -2.11
C ASP A 25 9.35 -8.30 -2.74
N PRO A 26 9.94 -9.00 -3.73
CA PRO A 26 9.24 -10.01 -4.53
C PRO A 26 8.75 -11.21 -3.71
N LYS A 27 9.28 -11.42 -2.50
CA LYS A 27 8.82 -12.48 -1.58
C LYS A 27 7.41 -12.22 -1.05
N ASN A 28 6.97 -10.95 -1.03
CA ASN A 28 5.69 -10.50 -0.51
C ASN A 28 4.81 -9.89 -1.63
N ALA A 29 5.17 -10.08 -2.90
CA ALA A 29 4.44 -9.55 -4.05
C ALA A 29 3.18 -10.37 -4.38
N ASP A 30 2.30 -10.51 -3.39
CA ASP A 30 1.04 -11.20 -3.50
C ASP A 30 -0.14 -10.29 -3.15
N ARG A 31 -1.33 -10.75 -3.53
CA ARG A 31 -2.56 -9.99 -3.37
C ARG A 31 -2.93 -9.77 -1.90
N ASP A 32 -2.73 -10.76 -1.05
CA ASP A 32 -3.12 -10.69 0.36
C ASP A 32 -2.22 -9.70 1.12
N TYR A 33 -0.92 -9.70 0.80
CA TYR A 33 0.03 -8.73 1.34
C TYR A 33 -0.25 -7.32 0.81
N ALA A 34 -0.57 -7.18 -0.48
CA ALA A 34 -0.92 -5.90 -1.07
C ALA A 34 -2.18 -5.29 -0.42
N ILE A 35 -3.21 -6.10 -0.15
CA ILE A 35 -4.42 -5.65 0.55
C ILE A 35 -4.07 -5.20 1.98
N GLN A 36 -3.35 -6.03 2.75
CA GLN A 36 -2.94 -5.69 4.11
C GLN A 36 -2.09 -4.40 4.16
N PHE A 37 -1.23 -4.21 3.18
CA PHE A 37 -0.41 -3.02 3.04
C PHE A 37 -1.28 -1.77 2.82
N ILE A 38 -2.27 -1.85 1.91
CA ILE A 38 -3.20 -0.75 1.63
C ILE A 38 -4.04 -0.44 2.88
N GLU A 39 -4.57 -1.45 3.57
CA GLU A 39 -5.32 -1.29 4.82
C GLU A 39 -4.46 -0.62 5.91
N ALA A 40 -3.22 -1.06 6.09
CA ALA A 40 -2.29 -0.48 7.05
C ALA A 40 -1.95 0.99 6.72
N MET A 41 -1.95 1.36 5.44
CA MET A 41 -1.75 2.74 4.99
C MET A 41 -2.97 3.63 5.23
N GLN A 42 -4.18 3.12 5.01
CA GLN A 42 -5.42 3.83 5.34
C GLN A 42 -5.49 4.15 6.84
N ILE A 43 -5.11 3.20 7.70
CA ILE A 43 -5.09 3.40 9.16
C ILE A 43 -4.09 4.49 9.56
N LYS A 44 -2.99 4.62 8.82
CA LYS A 44 -2.00 5.69 9.04
C LYS A 44 -2.44 7.06 8.51
N GLY A 45 -3.60 7.17 7.85
CA GLY A 45 -4.12 8.41 7.29
C GLY A 45 -3.32 8.96 6.11
N ASN A 46 -2.37 8.18 5.60
CA ASN A 46 -1.65 8.52 4.38
C ASN A 46 -2.55 8.04 3.23
N GLU A 47 -3.21 8.98 2.55
CA GLU A 47 -3.58 8.76 1.15
C GLU A 47 -2.32 8.18 0.50
N ILE A 48 -2.40 6.95 -0.02
CA ILE A 48 -1.30 6.29 -0.73
C ILE A 48 -0.86 7.27 -1.79
N ALA A 49 0.21 7.99 -1.47
CA ALA A 49 0.31 9.35 -1.94
C ALA A 49 0.50 9.33 -3.46
N ARG A 50 0.03 10.40 -4.10
CA ARG A 50 -0.19 10.56 -5.55
C ARG A 50 1.05 10.36 -6.46
N SER A 51 2.14 9.77 -5.96
CA SER A 51 3.42 9.55 -6.64
C SER A 51 4.04 8.22 -6.23
N ASP A 52 4.62 7.53 -7.22
CA ASP A 52 5.34 6.26 -7.07
C ASP A 52 6.46 6.29 -6.01
N GLU A 53 7.09 7.45 -5.77
CA GLU A 53 8.17 7.59 -4.79
C GLU A 53 7.67 7.58 -3.33
N ALA A 54 6.47 8.09 -3.09
CA ALA A 54 5.88 8.05 -1.75
C ALA A 54 5.32 6.65 -1.43
N LEU A 55 4.76 5.96 -2.43
CA LEU A 55 4.43 4.54 -2.34
C LEU A 55 5.68 3.72 -2.01
N ALA A 56 6.80 4.02 -2.65
CA ALA A 56 8.10 3.38 -2.42
C ALA A 56 8.63 3.51 -1.00
N GLU A 57 8.52 4.71 -0.43
CA GLU A 57 8.92 4.96 0.95
C GLU A 57 8.02 4.22 1.93
N ALA A 58 6.70 4.25 1.71
CA ALA A 58 5.76 3.59 2.59
C ALA A 58 5.90 2.05 2.62
N ILE A 59 6.19 1.44 1.47
CA ILE A 59 6.45 -0.01 1.38
C ILE A 59 7.72 -0.36 2.17
N ARG A 60 8.78 0.43 2.03
CA ARG A 60 10.03 0.23 2.81
C ARG A 60 9.81 0.38 4.31
N ASP A 61 9.01 1.34 4.73
CA ASP A 61 8.70 1.55 6.15
C ASP A 61 7.81 0.45 6.75
N TYR A 62 6.88 -0.09 5.96
CA TYR A 62 6.03 -1.20 6.39
C TYR A 62 6.77 -2.52 6.47
N THR A 63 7.59 -2.84 5.47
CA THR A 63 8.41 -4.06 5.44
C THR A 63 9.44 -4.07 6.57
N LYS A 64 10.13 -2.96 6.83
CA LYS A 64 11.05 -2.83 7.98
C LYS A 64 10.40 -2.95 9.35
N LYS A 65 9.09 -2.67 9.46
CA LYS A 65 8.35 -2.81 10.73
C LYS A 65 7.90 -4.25 11.01
N ASN A 66 7.90 -5.12 10.00
CA ASN A 66 7.41 -6.49 10.10
C ASN A 66 8.54 -7.55 9.99
N ASP A 67 9.81 -7.14 9.93
CA ASP A 67 11.03 -7.96 10.09
C ASP A 67 11.52 -7.87 11.56
#